data_AF-A0A2I1G1L9-F1
#
_entry.id   AF-A0A2I1G1L9-F1
#
_cell.length_a   1.000
_cell.length_b   1.000
_cell.length_c   1.000
_cell.angle_alpha   90.00
_cell.angle_beta   90.00
_cell.angle_gamma   90.00
#
_symmetry.space_group_name_H-M   'P 1'
#
loop_
_entity.id
_entity.type
_entity.pdbx_description
1 polymer ?
#
loop_
_entity_poly.entity_id
_entity_poly.type
_entity_poly.pdbx_seq_one_letter_code
_entity_poly.pdbx_strand_id
1 'polypeptide(L)'
;MNYMINCLIVGNTLSELFKINVKRGETVMGLKKIIFEEQNFDDLSFKLWKVDIPFCGQDEKLIKLIADCFNIREDLEGLEMKNTDNIDLFKLFLNNDEKSIHILVESRISFKICTEKMELVQNDTIVDNNSSTRGLIKFTPD
;
A
#
# COMPACT_ATOMS: atom_id res chain seq x y z
N MET A 1 12.11 -10.78 19.76
CA MET A 1 11.32 -11.65 18.87
C MET A 1 10.93 -10.81 17.67
N ASN A 2 11.24 -11.34 16.51
CA ASN A 2 11.08 -10.69 15.22
C ASN A 2 10.10 -11.54 14.41
N TYR A 3 9.32 -10.92 13.55
CA TYR A 3 8.42 -11.62 12.65
C TYR A 3 8.43 -10.94 11.29
N MET A 4 8.30 -11.76 10.24
CA MET A 4 8.30 -11.31 8.86
C MET A 4 6.87 -11.02 8.44
N ILE A 5 6.64 -9.85 7.87
CA ILE A 5 5.33 -9.48 7.34
C ILE A 5 5.45 -9.36 5.82
N ASN A 6 4.57 -10.07 5.12
CA ASN A 6 4.43 -9.94 3.68
C ASN A 6 3.66 -8.65 3.35
N CYS A 7 4.29 -7.79 2.56
CA CYS A 7 3.79 -6.50 2.13
C CYS A 7 3.69 -6.45 0.61
N LEU A 8 2.68 -5.73 0.11
CA LEU A 8 2.55 -5.44 -1.32
C LEU A 8 2.17 -3.97 -1.52
N ILE A 9 2.82 -3.31 -2.48
CA ILE A 9 2.42 -1.97 -2.92
C ILE A 9 1.21 -2.11 -3.83
N VAL A 10 0.17 -1.32 -3.59
CA VAL A 10 -1.03 -1.34 -4.43
C VAL A 10 -0.68 -0.99 -5.87
N GLY A 11 -1.08 -1.84 -6.82
CA GLY A 11 -0.74 -1.72 -8.24
C GLY A 11 0.44 -2.60 -8.68
N ASN A 12 1.24 -3.12 -7.74
CA ASN A 12 2.31 -4.07 -8.05
C ASN A 12 1.78 -5.48 -8.28
N THR A 13 2.56 -6.28 -8.98
CA THR A 13 2.33 -7.70 -9.20
C THR A 13 2.67 -8.53 -7.95
N LEU A 14 2.08 -9.72 -7.82
CA LEU A 14 2.38 -10.62 -6.69
C LEU A 14 3.86 -11.05 -6.62
N SER A 15 4.59 -11.01 -7.74
CA SER A 15 6.03 -11.27 -7.78
C SER A 15 6.88 -10.19 -7.10
N GLU A 16 6.33 -9.00 -6.88
CA GLU A 16 6.99 -7.87 -6.23
C GLU A 16 6.67 -7.78 -4.74
N LEU A 17 6.08 -8.84 -4.18
CA LEU A 17 5.86 -8.96 -2.75
C LEU A 17 7.19 -8.91 -2.01
N PHE A 18 7.26 -8.04 -1.01
CA PHE A 18 8.44 -7.87 -0.18
C PHE A 18 8.11 -8.20 1.28
N LYS A 19 9.14 -8.51 2.06
CA LYS A 19 8.97 -8.87 3.45
C LYS A 19 9.70 -7.89 4.34
N ILE A 20 8.98 -7.27 5.27
CA ILE A 20 9.59 -6.43 6.30
C ILE A 20 9.79 -7.23 7.58
N ASN A 21 10.90 -6.97 8.26
CA ASN A 21 11.19 -7.56 9.55
C ASN A 21 10.75 -6.61 10.68
N VAL A 22 9.81 -7.04 11.50
CA VAL A 22 9.23 -6.20 12.55
C VAL A 22 9.62 -6.71 13.93
N LYS A 23 10.12 -5.79 14.76
CA LYS A 23 10.48 -6.07 16.16
C LYS A 23 9.25 -5.95 17.05
N ARG A 24 9.24 -6.71 18.16
CA ARG A 24 8.23 -6.51 19.21
C ARG A 24 8.32 -5.08 19.76
N GLY A 25 7.17 -4.41 19.89
CA GLY A 25 7.07 -3.03 20.37
C GLY A 25 7.27 -1.97 19.28
N GLU A 26 7.39 -2.38 18.00
CA GLU A 26 7.43 -1.46 16.88
C GLU A 26 6.12 -0.67 16.76
N THR A 27 6.19 0.54 16.21
CA THR A 27 5.03 1.42 16.00
C THR A 27 4.63 1.45 14.53
N VAL A 28 3.40 1.89 14.22
CA VAL A 28 2.98 2.12 12.82
C VAL A 28 3.93 3.09 12.11
N MET A 29 4.36 4.15 12.78
CA MET A 29 5.34 5.10 12.21
C MET A 29 6.70 4.44 11.95
N GLY A 30 7.14 3.53 12.82
CA GLY A 30 8.34 2.73 12.62
C GLY A 30 8.24 1.83 11.39
N LEU A 31 7.09 1.15 11.20
CA LEU A 31 6.83 0.38 9.97
C LEU A 31 6.93 1.25 8.72
N LYS A 32 6.35 2.44 8.74
CA LYS A 32 6.43 3.36 7.60
C LYS A 32 7.87 3.75 7.30
N LYS A 33 8.71 3.99 8.32
CA LYS A 33 10.14 4.29 8.10
C LYS A 33 10.88 3.12 7.45
N ILE A 34 10.63 1.90 7.92
CA ILE A 34 11.22 0.69 7.32
C ILE A 34 10.82 0.56 5.84
N ILE A 35 9.53 0.70 5.54
CA ILE A 35 9.02 0.59 4.16
C ILE A 35 9.57 1.73 3.28
N PHE A 36 9.65 2.95 3.82
CA PHE A 36 10.23 4.11 3.13
C PHE A 36 11.70 3.85 2.74
N GLU A 37 12.50 3.31 3.66
CA GLU A 37 13.91 2.98 3.43
C GLU A 37 14.08 1.80 2.45
N GLU A 38 13.26 0.75 2.57
CA GLU A 38 13.38 -0.46 1.74
C GLU A 38 12.86 -0.29 0.32
N GLN A 39 11.77 0.48 0.13
CA GLN A 39 11.09 0.65 -1.15
C GLN A 39 11.42 2.00 -1.82
N ASN A 40 12.24 2.84 -1.17
CA ASN A 40 12.69 4.13 -1.68
C ASN A 40 11.53 5.06 -2.08
N PHE A 41 10.51 5.15 -1.21
CA PHE A 41 9.40 6.09 -1.38
C PHE A 41 9.89 7.54 -1.25
N ASP A 42 9.21 8.48 -1.93
CA ASP A 42 9.56 9.90 -1.85
C ASP A 42 9.29 10.52 -0.47
N ASP A 43 8.26 10.02 0.23
CA ASP A 43 7.90 10.46 1.58
C ASP A 43 7.14 9.39 2.39
N LEU A 44 6.80 9.71 3.64
CA LEU A 44 6.04 8.85 4.57
C LEU A 44 4.52 8.99 4.41
N SER A 45 4.05 9.53 3.29
CA SER A 45 2.67 9.98 3.14
C SER A 45 1.71 8.91 2.60
N PHE A 46 2.24 7.76 2.18
CA PHE A 46 1.49 6.54 1.87
C PHE A 46 0.68 6.04 3.07
N LYS A 47 -0.37 5.26 2.82
CA LYS A 47 -1.17 4.61 3.87
C LYS A 47 -0.77 3.14 4.00
N LEU A 48 -0.91 2.64 5.21
CA LEU A 48 -0.75 1.22 5.51
C LEU A 48 -2.11 0.63 5.81
N TRP A 49 -2.43 -0.47 5.17
CA TRP A 49 -3.67 -1.20 5.36
C TRP A 49 -3.35 -2.59 5.82
N LYS A 50 -3.83 -2.96 7.01
CA LYS A 50 -3.81 -4.35 7.45
C LYS A 50 -4.87 -5.10 6.67
N VAL A 51 -4.46 -6.19 6.04
CA VAL A 51 -5.32 -7.13 5.30
C VAL A 51 -5.00 -8.56 5.74
N ASP A 52 -5.81 -9.50 5.27
CA ASP A 52 -5.52 -10.93 5.34
C ASP A 52 -5.96 -11.54 4.01
N ILE A 53 -5.01 -11.70 3.09
CA ILE A 53 -5.25 -12.16 1.72
C ILE A 53 -4.38 -13.40 1.46
N PRO A 54 -4.95 -14.60 1.56
CA PRO A 54 -4.24 -15.83 1.25
C PRO A 54 -3.80 -15.91 -0.22
N PHE A 55 -2.65 -16.52 -0.49
CA PHE A 55 -2.19 -16.90 -1.84
C PHE A 55 -2.95 -18.13 -2.36
N CYS A 56 -4.28 -18.10 -2.28
CA CYS A 56 -5.16 -19.14 -2.79
C CYS A 56 -5.89 -18.57 -4.01
N GLY A 57 -5.75 -19.22 -5.18
CA GLY A 57 -6.36 -18.74 -6.43
C GLY A 57 -7.90 -18.73 -6.46
N GLN A 58 -8.55 -19.27 -5.43
CA GLN A 58 -10.01 -19.22 -5.25
C GLN A 58 -10.43 -18.18 -4.20
N ASP A 59 -9.48 -17.50 -3.55
CA ASP A 59 -9.76 -16.46 -2.57
C ASP A 59 -10.29 -15.21 -3.26
N GLU A 60 -11.46 -14.76 -2.84
CA GLU A 60 -12.14 -13.61 -3.46
C GLU A 60 -11.31 -12.32 -3.31
N LYS A 61 -10.61 -12.13 -2.18
CA LYS A 61 -9.79 -10.94 -1.95
C LYS A 61 -8.55 -10.96 -2.85
N LEU A 62 -7.94 -12.14 -3.04
CA LEU A 62 -6.83 -12.28 -3.97
C LEU A 62 -7.27 -12.00 -5.41
N ILE A 63 -8.42 -12.54 -5.83
CA ILE A 63 -9.00 -12.31 -7.17
C ILE A 63 -9.30 -10.82 -7.38
N LYS A 64 -9.86 -10.13 -6.38
CA LYS A 64 -10.11 -8.68 -6.46
C LYS A 64 -8.83 -7.87 -6.48
N LEU A 65 -7.83 -8.25 -5.69
CA LEU A 65 -6.54 -7.56 -5.64
C LEU A 65 -5.81 -7.61 -7.00
N ILE A 66 -5.90 -8.73 -7.71
CA ILE A 66 -5.32 -8.85 -9.06
C ILE A 66 -6.21 -8.24 -10.15
N ALA A 67 -7.46 -7.90 -9.84
CA ALA A 67 -8.34 -7.18 -10.74
C ALA A 67 -7.98 -5.68 -10.76
N ASP A 68 -8.28 -4.99 -11.86
CA ASP A 68 -7.85 -3.61 -12.08
C ASP A 68 -8.59 -2.57 -11.19
N CYS A 69 -9.66 -2.93 -10.47
CA CYS A 69 -10.41 -2.01 -9.63
C CYS A 69 -10.96 -2.67 -8.36
N PHE A 70 -10.61 -2.10 -7.20
CA PHE A 70 -11.10 -2.51 -5.89
C PHE A 70 -10.97 -1.39 -4.88
N ASN A 71 -11.80 -1.41 -3.83
CA ASN A 71 -11.70 -0.57 -2.66
C ASN A 71 -11.01 -1.35 -1.53
N ILE A 72 -9.84 -0.91 -1.07
CA ILE A 72 -9.08 -1.65 -0.04
C ILE A 72 -9.90 -1.90 1.23
N ARG A 73 -10.71 -0.91 1.65
CA ARG A 73 -11.50 -1.01 2.88
C ARG A 73 -12.68 -1.97 2.73
N GLU A 74 -13.42 -1.85 1.64
CA GLU A 74 -14.69 -2.57 1.44
C GLU A 74 -14.47 -3.95 0.81
N ASP A 75 -13.64 -4.02 -0.23
CA ASP A 75 -13.44 -5.25 -1.00
C ASP A 75 -12.45 -6.21 -0.39
N LEU A 76 -11.42 -5.68 0.28
CA LEU A 76 -10.34 -6.47 0.89
C LEU A 76 -10.43 -6.49 2.42
N GLU A 77 -11.49 -5.87 2.98
CA GLU A 77 -11.70 -5.71 4.42
C GLU A 77 -10.50 -5.05 5.12
N GLY A 78 -9.85 -4.13 4.41
CA GLY A 78 -8.63 -3.47 4.86
C GLY A 78 -8.89 -2.53 6.03
N LEU A 79 -8.08 -2.68 7.08
CA LEU A 79 -8.05 -1.76 8.22
C LEU A 79 -6.87 -0.80 8.08
N GLU A 80 -7.17 0.49 7.92
CA GLU A 80 -6.14 1.54 7.87
C GLU A 80 -5.41 1.62 9.21
N MET A 81 -4.08 1.56 9.17
CA MET A 81 -3.19 1.70 10.31
C MET A 81 -2.72 3.15 10.41
N LYS A 82 -3.19 3.88 11.42
CA LYS A 82 -2.83 5.29 11.63
C LYS A 82 -1.59 5.42 12.50
N ASN A 83 -0.87 6.52 12.32
CA ASN A 83 0.36 6.80 13.09
C ASN A 83 0.11 6.92 14.61
N THR A 84 -1.09 7.35 15.01
CA THR A 84 -1.49 7.53 16.41
C THR A 84 -1.99 6.25 17.05
N ASP A 85 -2.11 5.17 16.27
CA ASP A 85 -2.66 3.94 16.77
C ASP A 85 -1.69 3.30 17.75
N ASN A 86 -2.15 3.16 18.99
CA ASN A 86 -1.43 2.46 20.03
C ASN A 86 -1.67 0.94 19.90
N ILE A 87 -1.46 0.43 18.68
CA ILE A 87 -1.69 -0.97 18.36
C ILE A 87 -0.43 -1.77 18.66
N ASP A 88 -0.61 -2.84 19.41
CA ASP A 88 0.40 -3.88 19.57
C ASP A 88 0.54 -4.64 18.24
N LEU A 89 1.43 -4.15 17.36
CA LEU A 89 1.70 -4.76 16.05
C LEU A 89 2.03 -6.25 16.18
N PHE A 90 2.69 -6.63 17.27
CA PHE A 90 3.02 -8.03 17.53
C PHE A 90 1.74 -8.87 17.66
N LYS A 91 0.69 -8.37 18.33
CA LYS A 91 -0.62 -9.06 18.38
C LYS A 91 -1.34 -9.08 17.05
N LEU A 92 -1.21 -8.02 16.25
CA LEU A 92 -1.85 -7.99 14.92
C LEU A 92 -1.31 -9.07 13.98
N PHE A 93 -0.05 -9.46 14.15
CA PHE A 93 0.67 -10.26 13.17
C PHE A 93 1.25 -11.57 13.74
N LEU A 94 0.90 -11.90 14.98
CA LEU A 94 1.42 -13.04 15.76
C LEU A 94 1.13 -14.40 15.09
N ASN A 95 0.07 -14.51 14.30
CA ASN A 95 -0.40 -15.74 13.65
C ASN A 95 -0.39 -15.62 12.12
N ASN A 96 0.42 -14.73 11.56
CA ASN A 96 0.46 -14.51 10.13
C ASN A 96 0.94 -15.76 9.40
N ASP A 97 0.13 -16.24 8.46
CA ASP A 97 0.55 -17.28 7.51
C ASP A 97 1.58 -16.69 6.54
N GLU A 98 2.71 -17.36 6.35
CA GLU A 98 3.70 -16.97 5.35
C GLU A 98 3.13 -16.98 3.92
N LYS A 99 1.97 -17.61 3.72
CA LYS A 99 1.22 -17.68 2.47
C LYS A 99 0.09 -16.67 2.34
N SER A 100 0.11 -15.58 3.12
CA SER A 100 -0.84 -14.48 2.97
C SER A 100 -0.15 -13.13 2.81
N ILE A 101 -0.81 -12.19 2.15
CA ILE A 101 -0.47 -10.76 2.20
C ILE A 101 -1.10 -10.18 3.46
N HIS A 102 -0.31 -9.42 4.21
CA HIS A 102 -0.71 -8.91 5.53
C HIS A 102 -0.82 -7.38 5.56
N ILE A 103 -0.05 -6.71 4.70
CA ILE A 103 -0.07 -5.26 4.57
C ILE A 103 -0.15 -4.87 3.10
N LEU A 104 -1.11 -4.01 2.77
CA LEU A 104 -1.09 -3.24 1.52
C LEU A 104 -0.55 -1.83 1.80
N VAL A 105 0.37 -1.39 0.94
CA VAL A 105 0.93 -0.04 0.95
C VAL A 105 0.25 0.75 -0.16
N GLU A 106 -0.61 1.68 0.23
CA GLU A 106 -1.30 2.57 -0.72
C GLU A 106 -0.50 3.86 -0.84
N SER A 107 0.26 3.99 -1.94
CA SER A 107 0.97 5.22 -2.28
C SER A 107 -0.03 6.37 -2.49
N ARG A 108 0.35 7.62 -2.15
CA ARG A 108 -0.45 8.79 -2.56
C ARG A 108 -0.58 8.91 -4.07
N ILE A 109 0.43 8.44 -4.79
CA ILE A 109 0.44 8.34 -6.24
C ILE A 109 0.00 6.92 -6.61
N SER A 110 -1.23 6.55 -6.25
CA SER A 110 -1.83 5.32 -6.75
C SER A 110 -2.27 5.55 -8.20
N PHE A 111 -1.32 5.48 -9.15
CA PHE A 111 -1.63 5.36 -10.59
C PHE A 111 -2.12 3.93 -10.89
N LYS A 112 -3.30 3.59 -10.35
CA LYS A 112 -4.25 2.55 -10.77
C LYS A 112 -5.27 2.32 -9.64
N ILE A 113 -6.05 3.33 -9.31
CA ILE A 113 -7.36 3.12 -8.68
C ILE A 113 -8.32 3.99 -9.46
N CYS A 114 -9.15 3.36 -10.27
CA CYS A 114 -10.19 4.03 -11.03
C CYS A 114 -11.21 4.65 -10.06
N THR A 115 -11.11 5.94 -9.79
CA THR A 115 -12.32 6.75 -9.64
C THR A 115 -12.86 6.97 -11.04
N GLU A 116 -14.17 6.80 -11.25
CA GLU A 116 -14.86 7.07 -12.53
C GLU A 116 -14.66 8.52 -13.05
N LYS A 117 -13.95 9.35 -12.29
CA LYS A 117 -13.45 10.66 -12.67
C LYS A 117 -11.96 10.68 -12.38
N MET A 118 -11.13 10.48 -13.40
CA MET A 118 -9.71 10.85 -13.37
C MET A 118 -9.61 12.38 -13.31
N GLU A 119 -9.83 12.97 -12.15
CA GLU A 119 -9.43 14.36 -11.90
C GLU A 119 -8.12 14.33 -11.13
N LEU A 120 -7.02 14.55 -11.85
CA LEU A 120 -5.76 14.95 -11.22
C LEU A 120 -6.04 16.17 -10.36
N VAL A 121 -5.70 16.11 -9.07
CA VAL A 121 -5.98 17.23 -8.17
C VAL A 121 -4.89 18.27 -8.40
N GLN A 122 -5.26 19.54 -8.36
CA GLN A 122 -4.30 20.63 -8.45
C GLN A 122 -3.21 20.42 -7.38
N ASN A 123 -1.94 20.38 -7.82
CA ASN A 123 -0.69 20.11 -7.07
C ASN A 123 -0.12 18.68 -7.11
N ASP A 124 -0.73 17.76 -7.86
CA ASP A 124 -0.09 16.48 -8.15
C ASP A 124 1.16 16.71 -9.01
N THR A 125 2.33 16.30 -8.50
CA THR A 125 3.59 16.38 -9.22
C THR A 125 3.83 15.07 -9.96
N ILE A 126 3.63 15.06 -11.27
CA ILE A 126 3.99 13.93 -12.13
C ILE A 126 5.47 14.06 -12.47
N VAL A 127 6.29 13.14 -11.97
CA VAL A 127 7.70 13.05 -12.34
C VAL A 127 7.84 11.94 -13.38
N ASP A 128 8.03 12.34 -14.64
CA ASP A 128 8.44 11.42 -15.70
C ASP A 128 9.96 11.27 -15.65
N ASN A 129 10.45 10.09 -15.25
CA ASN A 129 11.88 9.81 -15.17
C ASN A 129 12.55 9.66 -16.55
N ASN A 130 11.81 9.77 -17.65
CA ASN A 130 12.34 9.70 -19.02
C ASN A 130 12.16 11.00 -19.83
N SER A 131 11.68 12.09 -19.23
CA SER A 131 11.43 13.34 -19.96
C SER A 131 11.84 14.57 -19.16
N SER A 132 12.79 15.34 -19.70
CA SER A 132 13.28 16.60 -19.12
C SER A 132 12.27 17.77 -19.21
N THR A 133 10.96 17.51 -19.27
CA THR A 133 9.93 18.55 -19.32
C THR A 133 8.99 18.45 -18.12
N ARG A 134 9.15 19.38 -17.17
CA ARG A 134 8.12 19.71 -16.17
C ARG A 134 6.93 20.35 -16.88
N GLY A 135 5.92 19.56 -17.21
CA GLY A 135 4.65 20.07 -17.73
C GLY A 135 3.70 20.45 -16.59
N LEU A 136 3.30 21.71 -16.53
CA LEU A 136 2.14 22.14 -15.73
C LEU A 136 0.87 21.87 -16.55
N ILE A 137 -0.01 21.01 -16.04
CA ILE A 137 -1.33 20.78 -16.62
C ILE A 137 -2.16 22.06 -16.41
N LYS A 138 -2.59 22.69 -17.51
CA LYS A 138 -3.60 23.76 -17.48
C LYS A 138 -4.91 23.18 -17.98
N PHE A 139 -5.92 23.14 -17.12
CA PHE A 139 -7.28 22.84 -17.53
C PHE A 139 -7.95 24.11 -18.07
N THR A 140 -8.46 24.03 -19.29
CA THR A 140 -9.46 24.98 -19.81
C THR A 140 -10.84 24.35 -19.61
N PRO A 141 -11.75 24.99 -18.85
CA PRO A 141 -13.13 24.53 -18.75
C PRO A 141 -13.89 24.85 -20.04
N ASP A 142 -14.72 23.91 -20.49
CA ASP A 142 -15.71 24.10 -21.57
C ASP A 142 -16.87 25.01 -21.14
#